data_AF-A0A2M6X9L6-F1
#
_entry.id   AF-A0A2M6X9L6-F1
#
_cell.length_a   1.000
_cell.length_b   1.000
_cell.length_c   1.000
_cell.angle_alpha   90.00
_cell.angle_beta   90.00
_cell.angle_gamma   90.00
#
_symmetry.space_group_name_H-M   'P 1'
#
loop_
_entity.id
_entity.type
_entity.pdbx_description
1 polymer ?
#
loop_
_entity_poly.entity_id
_entity_poly.type
_entity_poly.pdbx_seq_one_letter_code
_entity_poly.pdbx_strand_id
1 'polypeptide(L)' 'MIYRFTTVIHQEGKWHVAQCVELGVVSQGKTIEEAQKNLQEAVALYLEDEPKSKKYLIRKPAYITTVELEYA' A
#
# COMPACT_ATOMS: atom_id res chain seq x y z
N MET A 1 12.73 -0.71 -13.81
CA MET A 1 12.79 -1.70 -12.71
C MET A 1 11.36 -1.90 -12.24
N ILE A 2 10.90 -3.14 -12.03
CA ILE A 2 9.52 -3.41 -11.62
C ILE A 2 9.52 -3.71 -10.12
N TYR A 3 8.82 -2.88 -9.35
CA TYR A 3 8.54 -3.12 -7.94
C TYR A 3 7.17 -3.79 -7.79
N ARG A 4 7.02 -4.59 -6.75
CA ARG A 4 5.75 -5.23 -6.43
C ARG A 4 5.56 -5.16 -4.93
N PHE A 5 4.53 -4.44 -4.52
CA PHE A 5 4.17 -4.18 -3.14
C PHE A 5 2.80 -4.77 -2.85
N THR A 6 2.53 -4.99 -1.57
CA THR A 6 1.24 -5.39 -1.04
C THR A 6 0.44 -4.12 -0.75
N THR A 7 -0.74 -4.00 -1.34
CA THR A 7 -1.62 -2.87 -1.12
C THR A 7 -2.91 -3.33 -0.45
N VAL A 8 -3.32 -2.62 0.61
CA VAL A 8 -4.65 -2.76 1.23
C VAL A 8 -5.47 -1.54 0.82
N ILE A 9 -6.71 -1.77 0.40
CA ILE A 9 -7.67 -0.70 0.07
C ILE A 9 -8.94 -0.96 0.86
N HIS A 10 -9.39 0.04 1.59
CA HIS A 10 -10.65 0.01 2.34
C HIS A 10 -11.43 1.30 2.12
N GLN A 11 -12.75 1.24 2.35
CA GLN A 11 -13.62 2.40 2.20
C GLN A 11 -13.74 3.14 3.53
N GLU A 12 -13.46 4.45 3.52
CA GLU A 12 -13.70 5.37 4.64
C GLU A 12 -14.66 6.48 4.17
N GLY A 13 -15.93 6.34 4.55
CA GLY A 13 -16.99 7.25 4.12
C GLY A 13 -17.11 7.34 2.59
N LYS A 14 -16.77 8.50 2.03
CA LYS A 14 -16.84 8.79 0.58
C LYS A 14 -15.51 8.59 -0.16
N TRP A 15 -14.52 7.98 0.49
CA TRP A 15 -13.19 7.78 -0.05
C TRP A 15 -12.79 6.30 0.04
N HIS A 16 -11.99 5.87 -0.92
CA HIS A 16 -11.22 4.65 -0.85
C HIS A 16 -9.81 5.04 -0.42
N VAL A 17 -9.36 4.52 0.72
CA VAL A 17 -8.02 4.75 1.27
C VAL A 17 -7.16 3.56 0.89
N ALA A 18 -6.03 3.81 0.22
CA ALA A 18 -5.10 2.79 -0.25
C ALA A 18 -3.76 2.94 0.49
N GLN A 19 -3.26 1.84 1.04
CA GLN A 19 -2.02 1.80 1.81
C GLN A 19 -1.06 0.74 1.24
N CYS A 20 0.19 1.15 1.00
CA CYS A 20 1.30 0.24 0.71
C CYS A 20 1.86 -0.31 2.03
N VAL A 21 1.79 -1.64 2.23
CA VAL A 21 2.17 -2.28 3.50
C VAL A 21 3.67 -2.17 3.76
N GLU A 22 4.50 -2.35 2.74
CA GLU A 22 5.96 -2.40 2.89
C GLU A 22 6.58 -1.02 3.12
N LEU A 23 5.94 0.05 2.62
CA LEU A 23 6.48 1.42 2.68
C LEU A 23 5.71 2.32 3.65
N GLY A 24 4.54 1.91 4.12
CA GLY A 24 3.65 2.74 4.94
C GLY A 24 3.08 3.95 4.19
N VAL A 25 3.29 4.07 2.88
CA VAL A 25 2.75 5.15 2.04
C VAL A 25 1.25 4.96 1.90
N VAL A 26 0.50 6.06 2.05
CA VAL A 26 -0.97 6.08 1.96
C VAL A 26 -1.39 7.11 0.92
N SER A 27 -2.46 6.79 0.20
CA SER A 27 -3.16 7.72 -0.69
C SER A 27 -4.65 7.40 -0.71
N GLN A 28 -5.45 8.19 -1.43
CA GLN A 28 -6.90 8.03 -1.48
C GLN A 28 -7.50 8.43 -2.82
N GLY A 29 -8.70 7.94 -3.11
CA GLY A 29 -9.46 8.25 -4.33
C GLY A 29 -10.96 8.07 -4.14
N LYS A 30 -11.78 8.56 -5.08
CA LYS A 30 -13.23 8.37 -5.07
C LYS A 30 -13.62 6.96 -5.48
N THR A 31 -12.80 6.29 -6.29
CA THR A 31 -12.94 4.86 -6.62
C THR A 31 -11.71 4.07 -6.19
N ILE A 32 -11.83 2.73 -6.21
CA ILE A 32 -10.71 1.82 -5.93
C ILE A 32 -9.56 2.08 -6.91
N GLU A 33 -9.88 2.24 -8.20
CA GLU A 33 -8.91 2.47 -9.27
C GLU A 33 -8.19 3.80 -9.10
N GLU A 34 -8.92 4.85 -8.73
CA GLU A 34 -8.34 6.17 -8.46
C GLU A 34 -7.41 6.11 -7.24
N ALA A 35 -7.83 5.48 -6.14
CA ALA A 35 -7.01 5.33 -4.95
C ALA A 35 -5.73 4.53 -5.24
N GLN A 36 -5.83 3.47 -6.03
CA GLN A 36 -4.69 2.67 -6.45
C GLN A 36 -3.72 3.48 -7.34
N LYS A 37 -4.24 4.25 -8.29
CA LYS A 37 -3.42 5.11 -9.16
C LYS A 37 -2.70 6.18 -8.32
N ASN A 38 -3.41 6.86 -7.44
CA ASN A 38 -2.84 7.90 -6.58
C ASN A 38 -1.80 7.32 -5.62
N LEU A 39 -2.00 6.09 -5.12
CA LEU A 39 -0.99 5.39 -4.32
C LEU A 39 0.25 5.04 -5.14
N GLN A 40 0.09 4.61 -6.39
CA GLN A 40 1.23 4.31 -7.28
C GLN A 40 2.12 5.55 -7.48
N GLU A 41 1.52 6.72 -7.70
CA GLU A 41 2.24 7.99 -7.83
C GLU A 41 2.96 8.36 -6.53
N ALA A 42 2.28 8.26 -5.38
CA ALA A 42 2.87 8.55 -4.07
C ALA A 42 4.06 7.61 -3.74
N VAL A 43 3.95 6.32 -4.07
CA VAL A 43 5.02 5.34 -3.90
C VAL A 43 6.20 5.64 -4.83
N ALA A 44 5.94 6.06 -6.07
CA ALA A 44 7.00 6.44 -7.00
C ALA A 44 7.82 7.61 -6.45
N LEU A 45 7.15 8.65 -5.96
CA LEU A 45 7.79 9.80 -5.32
C LEU A 45 8.61 9.39 -4.08
N TYR A 46 8.05 8.56 -3.20
CA TYR A 46 8.76 8.04 -2.03
C TYR A 46 10.07 7.31 -2.40
N LEU A 47 10.05 6.52 -3.47
CA LEU A 47 11.23 5.78 -3.93
C LEU A 47 12.27 6.65 -4.64
N GLU A 48 11.90 7.84 -5.12
CA GLU A 48 12.83 8.82 -5.68
C GLU A 48 13.66 9.50 -4.58
N ASP A 49 13.05 9.74 -3.42
CA ASP A 49 13.68 10.41 -2.27
C ASP A 49 14.55 9.48 -1.40
N GLU A 50 14.31 8.17 -1.42
CA GLU A 50 15.06 7.18 -0.63
C GLU A 50 16.28 6.60 -1.38
N PRO A 51 17.49 6.53 -0.78
CA PRO A 51 18.66 5.93 -1.42
C PRO A 51 18.42 4.43 -1.64
N LYS A 52 18.15 4.04 -2.90
CA LYS A 52 18.01 2.72 -3.58
C LYS A 52 18.52 1.46 -2.85
N SER A 53 18.23 1.29 -1.56
CA SER A 53 18.67 0.15 -0.79
C SER A 53 17.67 -0.95 -1.04
N LYS A 54 18.16 -2.08 -1.57
CA LYS A 54 17.40 -3.26 -1.99
C LYS A 54 16.62 -3.95 -0.84
N LYS A 55 16.45 -3.29 0.32
CA LYS A 55 15.84 -3.82 1.54
C LYS A 55 14.37 -4.22 1.34
N TYR A 56 13.65 -3.53 0.45
CA TYR A 56 12.25 -3.85 0.13
C TYR A 56 12.06 -5.10 -0.75
N LEU A 57 13.14 -5.72 -1.25
CA LEU A 57 13.08 -6.88 -2.14
C LEU A 57 13.16 -8.22 -1.39
N ILE A 58 13.24 -8.23 -0.06
CA ILE A 58 13.33 -9.48 0.72
C ILE A 58 11.94 -10.12 0.82
N ARG A 59 11.58 -10.83 -0.26
CA ARG A 59 10.41 -11.69 -0.37
C ARG A 59 10.61 -12.97 0.45
N LYS A 60 10.38 -12.92 1.76
CA LYS A 60 9.85 -14.11 2.43
C LYS A 60 8.38 -14.25 2.00
N PRO A 61 7.85 -15.46 1.77
CA PRO A 61 6.43 -15.64 1.50
C PRO A 61 5.65 -15.13 2.72
N ALA A 62 4.91 -14.04 2.53
CA ALA A 62 4.00 -13.50 3.53
C ALA A 62 2.59 -14.01 3.24
N TYR A 63 1.91 -14.53 4.26
CA TYR A 63 0.49 -14.86 4.18
C TYR A 63 -0.31 -13.64 4.65
N ILE A 64 -1.07 -13.03 3.74
CA ILE A 64 -1.89 -11.85 4.01
C ILE A 64 -3.30 -12.33 4.28
N THR A 65 -3.84 -12.00 5.45
CA THR A 65 -5.18 -12.42 5.86
C THR A 65 -5.76 -11.43 6.87
N THR A 66 -7.08 -11.49 7.06
CA THR A 66 -7.83 -10.72 8.05
C THR A 66 -8.03 -11.58 9.31
N VAL A 67 -7.86 -10.98 10.49
CA VAL A 67 -8.23 -11.61 11.76
C VAL A 67 -9.44 -10.88 12.32
N GLU A 68 -10.56 -11.59 12.46
CA GLU A 68 -11.74 -11.11 13.16
C GLU A 68 -11.66 -11.55 14.63
N LEU A 69 -11.92 -10.63 15.55
CA LEU A 69 -11.99 -10.95 16.97
C LEU A 69 -13.14 -10.15 17.62
N GLU A 70 -13.89 -10.81 18.49
CA GLU A 70 -14.84 -10.17 19.38
C GLU A 70 -14.22 -10.10 20.78
N TYR A 71 -14.23 -8.93 21.39
CA TYR A 71 -13.76 -8.70 22.75
C TYR A 71 -14.88 -8.05 23.57
N ALA A 72 -15.06 -8.53 24.81
CA ALA A 72 -16.15 -8.15 25.71
C ALA A 72 -15.84 -6.89 26.53
#